data_AF-A0A2N1QZY9-F1
#
_entry.id   AF-A0A2N1QZY9-F1
#
_cell.length_a   1.000
_cell.length_b   1.000
_cell.length_c   1.000
_cell.angle_alpha   90.00
_cell.angle_beta   90.00
_cell.angle_gamma   90.00
#
_symmetry.space_group_name_H-M   'P 1'
#
loop_
_entity.id
_entity.type
_entity.pdbx_description
1 polymer ?
#
loop_
_entity_poly.entity_id
_entity_poly.type
_entity_poly.pdbx_seq_one_letter_code
_entity_poly.pdbx_strand_id
1 'polypeptide(L)'
;MKFSIRWLLPCLLTTTLIGCGLPTVAYLYPPKSMTVENATIRIQNDSQNFETSEGGTQTFKGIEVFYRIYQDNSTASTMLSTLGTLSESYDENPDRFIEVATGSSYKFMRLRNSVDRIQPLLSIAATDDATYYIQLNGLSNWTLTNGSTIHNVIRTISTTSDDRFYARDFKTGDDDYGGTTSGSGSTYYMVFFAVSYGQDQTTVGQNVYSMPFIPSSYVTY
;
A
#
# COMPACT_ATOMS: atom_id res chain seq x y z
N MET A 1 -65.77 -31.58 -37.19
CA MET A 1 -65.41 -30.22 -36.73
C MET A 1 -64.87 -30.32 -35.30
N LYS A 2 -63.67 -29.75 -35.07
CA LYS A 2 -63.07 -29.28 -33.78
C LYS A 2 -62.66 -30.34 -32.73
N PHE A 3 -61.35 -30.57 -32.51
CA PHE A 3 -60.37 -29.91 -31.58
C PHE A 3 -60.54 -30.41 -30.11
N SER A 4 -59.52 -30.69 -29.27
CA SER A 4 -58.09 -30.31 -29.21
C SER A 4 -57.30 -31.14 -28.18
N ILE A 5 -55.99 -31.24 -28.41
CA ILE A 5 -54.86 -31.74 -27.60
C ILE A 5 -54.53 -30.81 -26.41
N ARG A 6 -54.10 -31.31 -25.23
CA ARG A 6 -52.71 -31.19 -24.69
C ARG A 6 -52.54 -31.64 -23.23
N TRP A 7 -51.39 -32.28 -23.05
CA TRP A 7 -50.66 -32.68 -21.85
C TRP A 7 -50.24 -31.49 -20.97
N LEU A 8 -50.00 -31.74 -19.66
CA LEU A 8 -49.05 -31.05 -18.75
C LEU A 8 -49.05 -31.87 -17.43
N LEU A 9 -48.19 -32.90 -17.27
CA LEU A 9 -46.80 -32.87 -16.78
C LEU A 9 -46.59 -32.00 -15.51
N PRO A 10 -45.96 -32.55 -14.46
CA PRO A 10 -46.18 -32.17 -13.07
C PRO A 10 -45.51 -30.85 -12.69
N CYS A 11 -46.20 -30.11 -11.83
CA CYS A 11 -45.83 -28.83 -11.24
C CYS A 11 -44.76 -29.01 -10.13
N LEU A 12 -43.68 -29.72 -10.42
CA LEU A 12 -42.69 -30.13 -9.41
C LEU A 12 -41.26 -30.10 -9.94
N LEU A 13 -40.78 -28.95 -10.43
CA LEU A 13 -39.35 -28.59 -10.43
C LEU A 13 -39.17 -27.17 -11.00
N THR A 14 -39.21 -26.14 -10.16
CA THR A 14 -38.66 -24.80 -10.49
C THR A 14 -38.56 -23.95 -9.22
N THR A 15 -38.02 -24.52 -8.14
CA THR A 15 -37.34 -23.68 -7.15
C THR A 15 -36.03 -23.25 -7.78
N THR A 16 -36.07 -22.13 -8.51
CA THR A 16 -34.88 -21.36 -8.84
C THR A 16 -34.16 -21.07 -7.53
N LEU A 17 -33.07 -21.80 -7.30
CA LEU A 17 -32.03 -21.42 -6.37
C LEU A 17 -31.46 -20.11 -6.91
N ILE A 18 -32.08 -18.99 -6.53
CA ILE A 18 -31.42 -17.69 -6.56
C ILE A 18 -30.38 -17.81 -5.46
N GLY A 19 -29.24 -18.41 -5.79
CA GLY A 19 -28.05 -18.26 -4.97
C GLY A 19 -27.80 -16.76 -4.91
N CYS A 20 -28.04 -16.15 -3.75
CA CYS A 20 -27.37 -14.91 -3.41
C CYS A 20 -25.88 -15.25 -3.48
N GLY A 21 -25.24 -15.00 -4.62
CA GLY A 21 -23.80 -15.02 -4.71
C GLY A 21 -23.32 -14.11 -3.59
N LEU A 22 -22.63 -14.68 -2.60
CA LEU A 22 -21.99 -13.88 -1.57
C LEU A 22 -21.23 -12.77 -2.30
N PRO A 23 -21.40 -11.49 -1.92
CA PRO A 23 -20.62 -10.43 -2.53
C PRO A 23 -19.15 -10.81 -2.38
N THR A 24 -18.50 -11.11 -3.50
CA THR A 24 -17.08 -11.38 -3.53
C THR A 24 -16.41 -10.03 -3.36
N VAL A 25 -16.07 -9.68 -2.13
CA VAL A 25 -15.22 -8.52 -1.88
C VAL A 25 -13.89 -8.76 -2.61
N ALA A 26 -13.45 -7.76 -3.37
CA ALA A 26 -12.15 -7.81 -4.02
C ALA A 26 -11.06 -8.04 -2.97
N TYR A 27 -10.24 -9.06 -3.18
CA TYR A 27 -9.12 -9.41 -2.30
C TYR A 27 -7.82 -9.15 -3.04
N LEU A 28 -6.86 -8.54 -2.36
CA LEU A 28 -5.50 -8.35 -2.86
C LEU A 28 -4.51 -9.08 -1.97
N TYR A 29 -3.55 -9.74 -2.59
CA TYR A 29 -2.37 -10.30 -1.95
C TYR A 29 -1.39 -9.19 -1.55
N PRO A 30 -0.68 -9.29 -0.41
CA PRO A 30 0.41 -8.38 -0.04
C PRO A 30 1.47 -8.31 -1.14
N PRO A 31 2.32 -7.26 -1.18
CA PRO A 31 3.54 -7.30 -1.98
C PRO A 31 4.30 -8.60 -1.72
N LYS A 32 4.79 -9.26 -2.77
CA LYS A 32 5.48 -10.55 -2.66
C LYS A 32 6.75 -10.47 -1.82
N SER A 33 7.46 -9.33 -1.91
CA SER A 33 8.58 -9.03 -1.03
C SER A 33 8.82 -7.54 -0.92
N MET A 34 9.34 -7.12 0.24
CA MET A 34 9.96 -5.83 0.47
C MET A 34 11.22 -6.01 1.29
N THR A 35 12.35 -5.44 0.85
CA THR A 35 13.60 -5.44 1.60
C THR A 35 14.18 -4.05 1.72
N VAL A 36 14.89 -3.79 2.82
CA VAL A 36 15.57 -2.53 3.12
C VAL A 36 17.04 -2.84 3.37
N GLU A 37 17.91 -2.52 2.40
CA GLU A 37 19.34 -2.85 2.43
C GLU A 37 20.16 -1.77 1.71
N ASN A 38 21.34 -1.43 2.22
CA ASN A 38 22.36 -0.63 1.51
C ASN A 38 21.81 0.62 0.79
N ALA A 39 21.02 1.44 1.49
CA ALA A 39 20.37 2.64 0.93
C ALA A 39 19.42 2.35 -0.25
N THR A 40 18.86 1.15 -0.32
CA THR A 40 17.84 0.75 -1.30
C THR A 40 16.66 0.09 -0.59
N ILE A 41 15.45 0.46 -1.00
CA ILE A 41 14.24 -0.30 -0.67
C ILE A 41 13.82 -1.02 -1.94
N ARG A 42 13.87 -2.36 -1.93
CA ARG A 42 13.38 -3.18 -3.04
C ARG A 42 11.97 -3.64 -2.72
N ILE A 43 11.06 -3.53 -3.68
CA ILE A 43 9.66 -3.94 -3.56
C ILE A 43 9.27 -4.74 -4.79
N GLN A 44 8.55 -5.83 -4.60
CA GLN A 44 8.08 -6.71 -5.67
C GLN A 44 6.56 -6.88 -5.61
N ASN A 45 5.89 -6.68 -6.74
CA ASN A 45 4.47 -6.98 -6.89
C ASN A 45 4.20 -8.46 -6.67
N ASP A 46 3.01 -8.79 -6.17
CA ASP A 46 2.51 -10.16 -6.23
C ASP A 46 1.73 -10.35 -7.54
N SER A 47 2.17 -11.32 -8.34
CA SER A 47 1.55 -11.67 -9.62
C SER A 47 0.12 -12.16 -9.46
N GLN A 48 -0.27 -12.67 -8.28
CA GLN A 48 -1.64 -13.09 -8.00
C GLN A 48 -2.64 -11.93 -7.96
N ASN A 49 -2.16 -10.69 -7.88
CA ASN A 49 -3.02 -9.50 -8.00
C ASN A 49 -3.31 -9.12 -9.46
N PHE A 50 -2.63 -9.73 -10.42
CA PHE A 50 -2.81 -9.41 -11.83
C PHE A 50 -3.73 -10.43 -12.50
N GLU A 51 -4.97 -10.00 -12.75
CA GLU A 51 -6.00 -10.85 -13.36
C GLU A 51 -6.12 -10.54 -14.84
N THR A 52 -5.56 -11.39 -15.70
CA THR A 52 -5.57 -11.17 -17.15
C THR A 52 -7.01 -11.00 -17.70
N SER A 53 -7.98 -11.64 -17.07
CA SER A 53 -9.40 -11.55 -17.42
C SER A 53 -10.00 -10.14 -17.19
N GLU A 54 -9.43 -9.35 -16.28
CA GLU A 54 -9.86 -7.97 -16.01
C GLU A 54 -9.32 -6.97 -17.04
N GLY A 55 -8.38 -7.36 -17.91
CA GLY A 55 -7.85 -6.51 -18.97
C GLY A 55 -7.36 -5.14 -18.46
N GLY A 56 -7.78 -4.05 -19.09
CA GLY A 56 -7.37 -2.68 -18.70
C GLY A 56 -8.08 -2.15 -17.44
N THR A 57 -9.06 -2.88 -16.89
CA THR A 57 -9.82 -2.44 -15.72
C THR A 57 -9.35 -3.05 -14.42
N GLN A 58 -8.13 -3.63 -14.38
CA GLN A 58 -7.51 -4.27 -13.20
C GLN A 58 -7.99 -3.72 -11.86
N THR A 59 -8.46 -4.58 -10.97
CA THR A 59 -8.79 -4.26 -9.58
C THR A 59 -7.52 -3.75 -8.88
N PHE A 60 -6.41 -4.45 -9.07
CA PHE A 60 -5.09 -4.01 -8.62
C PHE A 60 -4.62 -2.77 -9.39
N LYS A 61 -4.25 -1.71 -8.66
CA LYS A 61 -3.76 -0.45 -9.22
C LYS A 61 -2.27 -0.21 -8.96
N GLY A 62 -1.66 -0.95 -8.04
CA GLY A 62 -0.23 -0.90 -7.73
C GLY A 62 0.05 -1.00 -6.23
N ILE A 63 1.22 -0.54 -5.79
CA ILE A 63 1.65 -0.62 -4.38
C ILE A 63 1.67 0.76 -3.73
N GLU A 64 1.10 0.88 -2.54
CA GLU A 64 1.35 2.02 -1.64
C GLU A 64 2.43 1.65 -0.61
N VAL A 65 3.40 2.54 -0.44
CA VAL A 65 4.45 2.41 0.58
C VAL A 65 4.23 3.49 1.61
N PHE A 66 4.28 3.11 2.88
CA PHE A 66 4.09 3.99 4.02
C PHE A 66 5.39 4.10 4.81
N TYR A 67 5.60 5.25 5.45
CA TYR A 67 6.81 5.53 6.21
C TYR A 67 6.54 6.38 7.44
N ARG A 68 7.43 6.27 8.43
CA ARG A 68 7.54 7.22 9.54
C ARG A 68 9.01 7.40 9.95
N ILE A 69 9.38 8.64 10.24
CA ILE A 69 10.75 9.05 10.57
C ILE A 69 10.90 9.17 12.09
N TYR A 70 11.97 8.59 12.61
CA TYR A 70 12.34 8.58 14.01
C TYR A 70 13.74 9.14 14.21
N GLN A 71 13.93 9.79 15.35
CA GLN A 71 15.23 10.27 15.78
C GLN A 71 16.06 9.19 16.49
N ASP A 72 15.38 8.25 17.17
CA ASP A 72 16.03 7.27 18.03
C ASP A 72 15.89 5.84 17.48
N ASN A 73 17.01 5.11 17.50
CA ASN A 73 17.08 3.73 17.02
C ASN A 73 16.13 2.79 17.78
N SER A 74 16.08 2.94 19.10
CA SER A 74 15.23 2.13 19.99
C SER A 74 13.75 2.34 19.69
N THR A 75 13.35 3.58 19.41
CA THR A 75 11.97 3.93 19.05
C THR A 75 11.60 3.33 17.69
N ALA A 76 12.50 3.42 16.69
CA ALA A 76 12.27 2.82 15.37
C ALA A 76 12.16 1.29 15.45
N SER A 77 13.06 0.63 16.21
CA SER A 77 13.02 -0.82 16.42
C SER A 77 11.74 -1.26 17.13
N THR A 78 11.32 -0.54 18.16
CA THR A 78 10.05 -0.80 18.86
C THR A 78 8.86 -0.63 17.92
N MET A 79 8.88 0.41 17.08
CA MET A 79 7.81 0.63 16.11
C MET A 79 7.74 -0.50 15.08
N LEU A 80 8.87 -0.99 14.59
CA LEU A 80 8.89 -2.10 13.63
C LEU A 80 8.21 -3.35 14.22
N SER A 81 8.54 -3.69 15.48
CA SER A 81 7.85 -4.77 16.20
C SER A 81 6.37 -4.48 16.40
N THR A 82 6.02 -3.23 16.70
CA THR A 82 4.63 -2.81 16.92
C THR A 82 3.79 -2.97 15.65
N LEU A 83 4.34 -2.64 14.47
CA LEU A 83 3.66 -2.88 13.20
C LEU A 83 3.37 -4.37 12.99
N GLY A 84 4.31 -5.25 13.34
CA GLY A 84 4.10 -6.71 13.28
C GLY A 84 2.89 -7.14 14.12
N THR A 85 2.86 -6.73 15.39
CA THR A 85 1.72 -7.01 16.29
C THR A 85 0.41 -6.39 15.80
N LEU A 86 0.44 -5.18 15.23
CA LEU A 86 -0.74 -4.54 14.66
C LEU A 86 -1.27 -5.32 13.46
N SER A 87 -0.39 -5.78 12.58
CA SER A 87 -0.77 -6.60 11.42
C SER A 87 -1.45 -7.89 11.86
N GLU A 88 -0.93 -8.57 12.88
CA GLU A 88 -1.54 -9.77 13.45
C GLU A 88 -2.90 -9.47 14.12
N SER A 89 -3.01 -8.32 14.80
CA SER A 89 -4.24 -7.93 15.52
C SER A 89 -5.39 -7.56 14.58
N TYR A 90 -5.07 -7.10 13.37
CA TYR A 90 -6.03 -6.74 12.32
C TYR A 90 -5.94 -7.68 11.13
N ASP A 91 -5.59 -8.95 11.38
CA ASP A 91 -5.62 -9.97 10.34
C ASP A 91 -7.00 -10.01 9.68
N GLU A 92 -7.01 -10.26 8.36
CA GLU A 92 -8.20 -10.21 7.51
C GLU A 92 -8.92 -8.84 7.44
N ASN A 93 -8.39 -7.77 8.07
CA ASN A 93 -8.95 -6.42 8.04
C ASN A 93 -7.90 -5.35 7.66
N PRO A 94 -7.43 -5.37 6.41
CA PRO A 94 -6.38 -4.46 5.94
C PRO A 94 -6.79 -2.99 5.99
N ASP A 95 -8.06 -2.67 5.74
CA ASP A 95 -8.57 -1.30 5.82
C ASP A 95 -8.42 -0.74 7.24
N ARG A 96 -8.75 -1.54 8.27
CA ARG A 96 -8.59 -1.14 9.67
C ARG A 96 -7.12 -1.01 10.06
N PHE A 97 -6.26 -1.90 9.56
CA PHE A 97 -4.81 -1.76 9.76
C PHE A 97 -4.32 -0.41 9.21
N ILE A 98 -4.70 -0.05 7.98
CA ILE A 98 -4.32 1.22 7.35
C ILE A 98 -4.85 2.41 8.15
N GLU A 99 -6.13 2.38 8.56
CA GLU A 99 -6.73 3.44 9.38
C GLU A 99 -5.93 3.68 10.68
N VAL A 100 -5.56 2.61 11.37
CA VAL A 100 -4.82 2.69 12.64
C VAL A 100 -3.39 3.15 12.40
N ALA A 101 -2.68 2.54 11.45
CA ALA A 101 -1.28 2.86 11.14
C ALA A 101 -1.11 4.32 10.68
N THR A 102 -2.06 4.84 9.91
CA THR A 102 -2.02 6.24 9.41
C THR A 102 -2.67 7.23 10.37
N GLY A 103 -3.45 6.75 11.35
CA GLY A 103 -4.15 7.57 12.33
C GLY A 103 -3.23 8.27 13.33
N SER A 104 -3.83 9.02 14.25
CA SER A 104 -3.12 9.90 15.20
C SER A 104 -2.10 9.20 16.11
N SER A 105 -2.26 7.90 16.33
CA SER A 105 -1.36 7.09 17.18
C SER A 105 -0.03 6.81 16.49
N TYR A 106 -0.09 6.34 15.24
CA TYR A 106 1.09 5.81 14.54
C TYR A 106 1.55 6.68 13.38
N LYS A 107 0.71 7.57 12.85
CA LYS A 107 1.07 8.66 11.92
C LYS A 107 1.99 8.24 10.77
N PHE A 108 1.80 7.04 10.24
CA PHE A 108 2.51 6.64 9.04
C PHE A 108 1.96 7.44 7.86
N MET A 109 2.87 8.02 7.08
CA MET A 109 2.54 8.80 5.90
C MET A 109 2.79 7.97 4.65
N ARG A 110 1.98 8.17 3.61
CA ARG A 110 2.22 7.55 2.29
C ARG A 110 3.43 8.20 1.64
N LEU A 111 4.36 7.42 1.10
CA LEU A 111 5.34 7.94 0.14
C LEU A 111 4.62 8.39 -1.13
N ARG A 112 5.14 9.45 -1.76
CA ARG A 112 4.58 9.93 -3.03
C ARG A 112 5.66 10.28 -4.04
N ASN A 113 5.26 10.27 -5.30
CA ASN A 113 6.05 10.80 -6.38
C ASN A 113 5.99 12.35 -6.40
N SER A 114 6.91 12.97 -7.14
CA SER A 114 7.05 14.43 -7.26
C SER A 114 6.20 15.07 -8.36
N VAL A 115 5.49 14.27 -9.14
CA VAL A 115 4.78 14.70 -10.36
C VAL A 115 3.29 14.89 -10.09
N ASP A 116 2.64 13.91 -9.47
CA ASP A 116 1.20 13.93 -9.20
C ASP A 116 0.86 13.42 -7.78
N ARG A 117 -0.43 13.52 -7.45
CA ARG A 117 -1.00 13.08 -6.16
C ARG A 117 -2.08 12.01 -6.37
N ILE A 118 -1.95 11.22 -7.44
CA ILE A 118 -2.93 10.20 -7.82
C ILE A 118 -2.54 8.88 -7.16
N GLN A 119 -3.50 8.17 -6.56
CA GLN A 119 -3.24 6.87 -5.92
C GLN A 119 -3.11 5.74 -6.96
N PRO A 120 -2.17 4.78 -6.78
CA PRO A 120 -1.16 4.75 -5.72
C PRO A 120 -0.13 5.88 -5.89
N LEU A 121 0.22 6.53 -4.78
CA LEU A 121 1.04 7.76 -4.83
C LEU A 121 2.48 7.51 -5.32
N LEU A 122 2.95 6.28 -5.25
CA LEU A 122 4.12 5.83 -6.01
C LEU A 122 3.62 5.07 -7.24
N SER A 123 4.05 5.52 -8.42
CA SER A 123 3.72 4.90 -9.71
C SER A 123 4.43 3.55 -9.90
N ILE A 124 4.06 2.58 -9.07
CA ILE A 124 4.41 1.17 -9.20
C ILE A 124 3.30 0.56 -10.05
N ALA A 125 3.61 0.26 -11.31
CA ALA A 125 2.60 -0.20 -12.25
C ALA A 125 2.01 -1.54 -11.80
N ALA A 126 0.71 -1.72 -12.05
CA ALA A 126 0.01 -2.98 -11.90
C ALA A 126 0.41 -3.96 -13.02
N THR A 127 1.66 -4.40 -12.99
CA THR A 127 2.21 -5.38 -13.94
C THR A 127 2.69 -6.63 -13.19
N ASP A 128 2.61 -7.76 -13.88
CA ASP A 128 2.99 -9.09 -13.38
C ASP A 128 4.43 -9.12 -12.82
N ASP A 129 4.56 -9.54 -11.55
CA ASP A 129 5.78 -9.78 -10.76
C ASP A 129 6.89 -8.68 -10.83
N ALA A 130 6.52 -7.47 -11.22
CA ALA A 130 7.48 -6.40 -11.45
C ALA A 130 8.19 -5.98 -10.14
N THR A 131 9.50 -5.74 -10.25
CA THR A 131 10.34 -5.29 -9.14
C THR A 131 10.71 -3.82 -9.32
N TYR A 132 10.56 -3.06 -8.24
CA TYR A 132 10.88 -1.65 -8.15
C TYR A 132 11.87 -1.40 -7.03
N TYR A 133 12.61 -0.31 -7.15
CA TYR A 133 13.60 0.12 -6.17
C TYR A 133 13.39 1.59 -5.85
N ILE A 134 13.39 1.91 -4.57
CA ILE A 134 13.59 3.27 -4.10
C ILE A 134 15.06 3.39 -3.75
N GLN A 135 15.78 4.26 -4.45
CA GLN A 135 17.18 4.57 -4.21
C GLN A 135 17.26 5.75 -3.25
N LEU A 136 17.85 5.52 -2.08
CA LEU A 136 17.99 6.52 -1.04
C LEU A 136 19.30 7.26 -1.25
N ASN A 137 19.25 8.59 -1.15
CA ASN A 137 20.43 9.41 -1.35
C ASN A 137 20.48 10.55 -0.33
N GLY A 138 21.63 10.72 0.34
CA GLY A 138 21.91 11.78 1.32
C GLY A 138 22.10 13.18 0.71
N LEU A 139 22.48 13.22 -0.56
CA LEU A 139 22.98 14.41 -1.27
C LEU A 139 22.07 14.83 -2.44
N SER A 140 21.20 13.94 -2.90
CA SER A 140 20.20 14.20 -3.94
C SER A 140 18.83 13.65 -3.55
N ASN A 141 17.83 13.90 -4.39
CA ASN A 141 16.50 13.34 -4.18
C ASN A 141 16.55 11.81 -4.23
N TRP A 142 15.66 11.18 -3.46
CA TRP A 142 15.38 9.77 -3.61
C TRP A 142 14.67 9.51 -4.93
N THR A 143 14.89 8.34 -5.54
CA THR A 143 14.30 8.01 -6.83
C THR A 143 13.64 6.64 -6.83
N LEU A 144 12.49 6.54 -7.51
CA LEU A 144 11.86 5.27 -7.86
C LEU A 144 12.40 4.80 -9.22
N THR A 145 12.84 3.55 -9.31
CA THR A 145 13.40 2.95 -10.53
C THR A 145 12.96 1.50 -10.71
N ASN A 146 12.88 1.05 -11.95
CA ASN A 146 12.72 -0.36 -12.34
C ASN A 146 13.87 -0.83 -13.27
N GLY A 147 15.03 -0.16 -13.18
CA GLY A 147 16.12 -0.22 -14.16
C GLY A 147 16.29 1.08 -14.94
N SER A 148 15.27 1.95 -14.92
CA SER A 148 15.33 3.35 -15.32
C SER A 148 14.61 4.22 -14.30
N THR A 149 15.08 5.45 -14.09
CA THR A 149 14.43 6.40 -13.18
C THR A 149 13.02 6.71 -13.68
N ILE A 150 12.03 6.47 -12.82
CA ILE A 150 10.61 6.74 -13.09
C ILE A 150 10.26 8.13 -12.54
N HIS A 151 10.44 8.32 -11.22
CA HIS A 151 10.11 9.57 -10.53
C HIS A 151 11.07 9.85 -9.37
N ASN A 152 11.16 11.11 -8.93
CA ASN A 152 11.69 11.40 -7.59
C ASN A 152 10.62 11.09 -6.54
N VAL A 153 11.07 10.57 -5.40
CA VAL A 153 10.26 10.25 -4.22
C VAL A 153 10.37 11.39 -3.21
N ILE A 154 9.22 11.84 -2.70
CA ILE A 154 9.12 12.94 -1.74
C ILE A 154 8.15 12.59 -0.61
N ARG A 155 8.24 13.34 0.47
CA ARG A 155 7.43 13.25 1.68
C ARG A 155 6.01 13.70 1.43
N THR A 156 5.07 13.08 2.14
CA THR A 156 3.69 13.53 2.19
C THR A 156 3.47 14.23 3.53
N ILE A 157 3.75 15.53 3.56
CA ILE A 157 3.59 16.39 4.74
C ILE A 157 2.67 17.56 4.39
N SER A 158 1.91 18.02 5.37
CA SER A 158 1.01 19.18 5.24
C SER A 158 1.62 20.49 5.74
N THR A 159 2.82 20.43 6.33
CA THR A 159 3.52 21.56 6.93
C THR A 159 4.26 22.42 5.90
N THR A 160 4.81 23.55 6.34
CA THR A 160 5.68 24.41 5.51
C THR A 160 7.10 23.87 5.37
N SER A 161 7.38 22.66 5.88
CA SER A 161 8.69 22.02 5.75
C SER A 161 8.92 21.57 4.32
N ASP A 162 10.20 21.39 3.98
CA ASP A 162 10.58 20.90 2.68
C ASP A 162 10.22 19.40 2.56
N ASP A 163 9.56 19.04 1.48
CA ASP A 163 9.04 17.69 1.25
C ASP A 163 10.12 16.72 0.73
N ARG A 164 11.37 17.14 0.60
CA ARG A 164 12.48 16.25 0.22
C ARG A 164 12.97 15.47 1.43
N PHE A 165 13.52 14.29 1.16
CA PHE A 165 14.10 13.41 2.18
C PHE A 165 15.53 13.81 2.57
N TYR A 166 15.81 15.08 2.85
CA TYR A 166 17.12 15.45 3.42
C TYR A 166 17.06 15.52 4.94
N ALA A 167 18.10 15.00 5.61
CA ALA A 167 18.19 15.00 7.07
C ALA A 167 18.00 16.40 7.72
N ARG A 168 18.47 17.45 7.03
CA ARG A 168 18.29 18.86 7.46
C ARG A 168 16.85 19.37 7.40
N ASP A 169 15.98 18.68 6.66
CA ASP A 169 14.61 19.10 6.37
C ASP A 169 13.60 18.41 7.32
N PHE A 170 14.04 17.49 8.18
CA PHE A 170 13.21 16.87 9.22
C PHE A 170 13.10 17.79 10.44
N LYS A 171 11.87 18.11 10.84
CA LYS A 171 11.61 19.09 11.91
C LYS A 171 10.53 18.60 12.85
N THR A 172 10.70 18.99 14.12
CA THR A 172 9.68 18.77 15.15
C THR A 172 8.37 19.43 14.73
N GLY A 173 7.29 18.66 14.74
CA GLY A 173 5.98 19.10 14.28
C GLY A 173 5.63 18.67 12.85
N ASP A 174 6.57 18.11 12.09
CA ASP A 174 6.23 17.45 10.82
C ASP A 174 5.35 16.22 11.06
N ASP A 175 4.39 16.00 10.15
CA ASP A 175 3.38 14.93 10.28
C ASP A 175 4.01 13.52 10.34
N ASP A 176 5.11 13.33 9.63
CA ASP A 176 5.85 12.08 9.48
C ASP A 176 7.02 11.93 10.46
N TYR A 177 7.27 12.90 11.35
CA TYR A 177 8.44 12.93 12.23
C TYR A 177 8.08 12.76 13.71
N GLY A 178 8.65 11.73 14.34
CA GLY A 178 8.45 11.41 15.76
C GLY A 178 9.50 11.98 16.72
N GLY A 179 10.39 12.87 16.28
CA GLY A 179 11.48 13.38 17.12
C GLY A 179 11.20 14.72 17.80
N THR A 180 12.03 15.05 18.78
CA THR A 180 11.84 16.23 19.66
C THR A 180 12.80 17.37 19.37
N THR A 181 13.81 17.14 18.52
CA THR A 181 14.73 18.18 18.07
C THR A 181 14.78 18.25 16.56
N SER A 182 15.01 19.45 16.02
CA SER A 182 15.24 19.66 14.59
C SER A 182 16.74 19.90 14.35
N GLY A 183 17.36 19.33 13.32
CA GLY A 183 18.76 19.65 13.04
C GLY A 183 19.46 18.82 11.96
N SER A 184 20.47 19.43 11.33
CA SER A 184 21.40 18.79 10.40
C SER A 184 22.53 18.07 11.16
N GLY A 185 22.80 16.80 10.83
CA GLY A 185 23.93 16.03 11.39
C GLY A 185 23.54 14.89 12.33
N SER A 186 22.25 14.67 12.56
CA SER A 186 21.74 13.49 13.26
C SER A 186 21.49 12.34 12.29
N THR A 187 21.73 11.12 12.75
CA THR A 187 21.25 9.91 12.10
C THR A 187 19.75 9.78 12.34
N TYR A 188 19.00 9.45 11.30
CA TYR A 188 17.56 9.23 11.36
C TYR A 188 17.23 7.78 11.02
N TYR A 189 16.10 7.32 11.55
CA TYR A 189 15.63 5.96 11.34
C TYR A 189 14.24 6.01 10.70
N MET A 190 14.05 5.32 9.58
CA MET A 190 12.77 5.34 8.88
C MET A 190 12.18 3.95 8.79
N VAL A 191 11.02 3.77 9.42
CA VAL A 191 10.27 2.51 9.41
C VAL A 191 9.29 2.57 8.25
N PHE A 192 9.16 1.45 7.54
CA PHE A 192 8.28 1.34 6.38
C PHE A 192 7.35 0.13 6.50
N PHE A 193 6.25 0.16 5.77
CA PHE A 193 5.50 -1.01 5.35
C PHE A 193 4.91 -0.73 3.96
N ALA A 194 4.47 -1.78 3.25
CA ALA A 194 3.84 -1.63 1.95
C ALA A 194 2.56 -2.46 1.85
N VAL A 195 1.60 -2.00 1.06
CA VAL A 195 0.36 -2.73 0.74
C VAL A 195 0.11 -2.68 -0.75
N SER A 196 -0.54 -3.72 -1.27
CA SER A 196 -1.17 -3.68 -2.57
C SER A 196 -2.42 -2.83 -2.46
N TYR A 197 -2.63 -1.96 -3.44
CA TYR A 197 -3.74 -1.03 -3.53
C TYR A 197 -4.54 -1.33 -4.79
N GLY A 198 -5.86 -1.26 -4.66
CA GLY A 198 -6.78 -1.44 -5.74
C GLY A 198 -8.07 -0.64 -5.57
N GLN A 199 -8.94 -0.78 -6.55
CA GLN A 199 -10.30 -0.25 -6.50
C GLN A 199 -11.27 -1.37 -6.87
N ASP A 200 -12.26 -1.59 -6.02
CA ASP A 200 -13.32 -2.57 -6.29
C ASP A 200 -14.09 -2.14 -7.56
N GLN A 201 -14.19 -3.05 -8.52
CA GLN A 201 -14.93 -2.82 -9.76
C GLN A 201 -16.44 -3.01 -9.58
N THR A 202 -16.86 -3.75 -8.54
CA THR A 202 -18.26 -4.04 -8.25
C THR A 202 -18.92 -2.94 -7.42
N THR A 203 -18.14 -2.26 -6.56
CA THR A 203 -18.55 -1.10 -5.78
C THR A 203 -17.77 0.12 -6.25
N VAL A 204 -18.42 0.98 -7.05
CA VAL A 204 -17.76 2.12 -7.72
C VAL A 204 -16.92 2.95 -6.73
N GLY A 205 -15.60 2.88 -6.88
CA GLY A 205 -14.64 3.77 -6.24
C GLY A 205 -14.24 3.41 -4.80
N GLN A 206 -14.61 2.23 -4.28
CA GLN A 206 -14.12 1.78 -2.98
C GLN A 206 -12.66 1.33 -3.10
N ASN A 207 -11.79 1.92 -2.28
CA ASN A 207 -10.39 1.49 -2.16
C ASN A 207 -10.32 0.10 -1.54
N VAL A 208 -9.39 -0.70 -2.04
CA VAL A 208 -9.10 -2.05 -1.52
C VAL A 208 -7.62 -2.10 -1.17
N TYR A 209 -7.32 -2.57 0.02
CA TYR A 209 -5.95 -2.81 0.49
C TYR A 209 -5.73 -4.29 0.74
N SER A 210 -4.51 -4.76 0.49
CA SER A 210 -4.06 -6.04 1.03
C SER A 210 -3.55 -5.88 2.46
N MET A 211 -3.31 -7.01 3.14
CA MET A 211 -2.51 -7.01 4.36
C MET A 211 -1.13 -6.39 4.11
N PRO A 212 -0.52 -5.74 5.12
CA PRO A 212 0.78 -5.10 4.97
C PRO A 212 1.90 -6.13 4.82
N PHE A 213 2.85 -5.83 3.96
CA PHE A 213 4.19 -6.38 4.04
C PHE A 213 5.06 -5.45 4.88
N ILE A 214 5.61 -5.97 5.98
CA ILE A 214 6.50 -5.24 6.89
C ILE A 214 7.91 -5.81 6.70
N PRO A 215 8.90 -5.02 6.23
CA PRO A 215 10.27 -5.48 6.07
C PRO A 215 10.89 -5.83 7.43
N SER A 216 11.89 -6.71 7.45
CA SER A 216 12.58 -7.12 8.69
C SER A 216 13.52 -6.06 9.26
N SER A 217 13.76 -4.96 8.52
CA SER A 217 14.66 -3.88 8.87
C SER A 217 14.07 -2.51 8.51
N TYR A 218 14.65 -1.46 9.09
CA TYR A 218 14.35 -0.07 8.78
C TYR A 218 15.61 0.63 8.24
N VAL A 219 15.40 1.76 7.58
CA VAL A 219 16.50 2.57 7.04
C VAL A 219 17.20 3.28 8.18
N THR A 220 18.54 3.28 8.13
CA THR A 220 19.39 4.23 8.86
C THR A 220 19.89 5.26 7.84
N TYR A 221 19.54 6.53 8.03
CA TYR A 221 19.74 7.62 7.08
C TYR A 221 20.56 8.76 7.67
#